data_AF-A0ABD6EKA9-F1
#
_entry.id   AF-A0ABD6EKA9-F1
#
_cell.length_a   1.000
_cell.length_b   1.000
_cell.length_c   1.000
_cell.angle_alpha   90.00
_cell.angle_beta   90.00
_cell.angle_gamma   90.00
#
_symmetry.space_group_name_H-M   'P 1'
#
loop_
_entity.id
_entity.type
_entity.pdbx_description
1 polymer ?
#
loop_
_entity_poly.entity_id
_entity_poly.type
_entity_poly.pdbx_seq_one_letter_code
_entity_poly.pdbx_strand_id
1 'polypeptide(L)'
;MVEPYLKNLPLIPAHLHLSLVSGSPAGLFIRPVDVRMKLMTHNFLCSKFLKGVERGYPLLITASKIEQQETAFNEVFMKRMIPKINYPALLQAAQGIGQANDLPLEIPSNWEQDEPLLKKLHHLLVGVEIVEGEMKCPETGRVFPIHEGIPNMLVNADEVD
;
A
#
# COMPACT_ATOMS: atom_id res chain seq x y z
N MET A 1 11.67 -25.05 41.60
CA MET A 1 10.40 -24.30 41.71
C MET A 1 10.56 -23.00 40.92
N VAL A 2 10.23 -23.00 39.63
CA VAL A 2 10.40 -21.82 38.76
C VAL A 2 9.18 -21.71 37.83
N GLU A 3 7.99 -21.56 38.42
CA GLU A 3 6.74 -21.37 37.68
C GLU A 3 5.82 -20.48 38.51
N PRO A 4 5.81 -19.16 38.25
CA PRO A 4 4.51 -18.51 38.06
C PRO A 4 4.45 -17.44 36.95
N TYR A 5 5.54 -17.13 36.23
CA TYR A 5 5.58 -15.95 35.34
C TYR A 5 5.24 -16.17 33.86
N LEU A 6 4.89 -17.39 33.42
CA LEU A 6 4.58 -17.68 32.02
C LEU A 6 3.08 -17.63 31.67
N LYS A 7 2.19 -17.30 32.61
CA LYS A 7 0.73 -17.35 32.37
C LYS A 7 0.10 -16.08 31.79
N ASN A 8 0.85 -15.00 31.60
CA ASN A 8 0.32 -13.71 31.12
C ASN A 8 1.19 -13.04 30.06
N LEU A 9 1.81 -13.81 29.16
CA LEU A 9 2.38 -13.20 27.96
C LEU A 9 1.23 -12.96 26.96
N PRO A 10 0.98 -11.71 26.51
CA PRO A 10 0.04 -11.48 25.42
C PRO A 10 0.55 -12.25 24.19
N LEU A 11 -0.36 -12.97 23.52
CA LEU A 11 -0.06 -13.64 22.26
C LEU A 11 0.36 -12.57 21.25
N ILE A 12 1.68 -12.45 21.01
CA ILE A 12 2.23 -11.51 20.04
C ILE A 12 1.83 -12.02 18.65
N PRO A 13 1.13 -11.21 17.84
CA PRO A 13 0.82 -11.60 16.47
C PRO A 13 2.09 -11.73 15.63
N ALA A 14 2.16 -12.73 14.76
CA ALA A 14 3.35 -13.13 13.99
C ALA A 14 3.90 -12.06 13.00
N HIS A 15 3.32 -10.86 12.94
CA HIS A 15 3.69 -9.80 11.99
C HIS A 15 4.72 -8.80 12.52
N LEU A 16 5.19 -8.94 13.76
CA LEU A 16 6.20 -8.05 14.36
C LEU A 16 7.63 -8.52 14.02
N HIS A 17 8.21 -8.01 12.93
CA HIS A 17 9.63 -8.14 12.66
C HIS A 17 10.41 -7.00 13.34
N LEU A 18 11.33 -7.35 14.25
CA LEU A 18 12.16 -6.40 14.99
C LEU A 18 13.23 -5.77 14.08
N SER A 19 13.24 -4.44 13.97
CA SER A 19 14.44 -3.71 13.56
C SER A 19 14.86 -2.76 14.67
N LEU A 20 16.04 -3.01 15.24
CA LEU A 20 16.64 -2.16 16.27
C LEU A 20 17.21 -0.91 15.60
N VAL A 21 16.64 0.26 15.86
CA VAL A 21 17.30 1.53 15.54
C VAL A 21 18.10 1.95 16.77
N SER A 22 19.42 1.80 16.72
CA SER A 22 20.33 2.24 17.77
C SER A 22 20.39 3.77 17.80
N GLY A 23 19.81 4.42 18.82
CA GLY A 23 20.10 5.84 19.03
C GLY A 23 19.14 6.75 19.82
N SER A 24 18.16 6.26 20.60
CA SER A 24 17.35 7.17 21.43
C SER A 24 17.30 6.77 22.91
N PRO A 25 17.51 7.68 23.89
CA PRO A 25 17.55 7.36 25.32
C PRO A 25 16.17 7.26 25.99
N ALA A 26 15.07 7.30 25.24
CA ALA A 26 13.71 7.35 25.79
C ALA A 26 12.87 6.16 25.34
N GLY A 27 13.02 5.02 26.03
CA GLY A 27 12.12 3.87 25.91
C GLY A 27 12.14 3.16 24.56
N LEU A 28 11.82 1.87 24.58
CA LEU A 28 11.50 1.14 23.35
C LEU A 28 10.13 1.64 22.87
N PHE A 29 10.12 2.72 22.10
CA PHE A 29 8.92 3.18 21.42
C PHE A 29 8.68 2.23 20.25
N ILE A 30 8.01 1.10 20.51
CA ILE A 30 7.42 0.29 19.46
C ILE A 30 6.34 1.17 18.85
N ARG A 31 6.68 1.94 17.80
CA ARG A 31 5.65 2.50 16.94
C ARG A 31 4.97 1.27 16.33
N PRO A 32 3.67 1.04 16.58
CA PRO A 32 2.95 0.07 15.77
C PRO A 32 3.24 0.44 14.31
N VAL A 33 3.79 -0.50 13.55
CA VAL A 33 3.90 -0.32 12.10
C VAL A 33 2.46 -0.22 11.64
N ASP A 34 2.04 0.96 11.21
CA ASP A 34 0.71 1.18 10.67
C ASP A 34 0.69 0.52 9.27
N VAL A 35 0.33 -0.77 9.24
CA VAL A 35 0.28 -1.57 8.00
C VAL A 35 -1.03 -1.25 7.30
N ARG A 36 -1.11 -0.05 6.72
CA ARG A 36 -2.26 0.38 5.93
C ARG A 36 -1.93 0.32 4.44
N MET A 37 -2.94 -0.05 3.66
CA MET A 37 -2.83 -0.21 2.22
C MET A 37 -2.73 1.15 1.56
N LYS A 38 -1.55 1.47 1.05
CA LYS A 38 -1.27 2.72 0.30
C LYS A 38 -1.39 2.47 -1.19
N LEU A 39 -1.72 3.51 -1.97
CA LEU A 39 -1.76 3.40 -3.43
C LEU A 39 -0.39 3.05 -4.03
N MET A 40 0.70 3.44 -3.38
CA MET A 40 2.03 2.96 -3.77
C MET A 40 2.13 1.43 -3.74
N THR A 41 1.64 0.80 -2.68
CA THR A 41 1.63 -0.68 -2.56
C THR A 41 0.78 -1.29 -3.66
N HIS A 42 -0.44 -0.77 -3.88
CA HIS A 42 -1.33 -1.21 -4.96
C HIS A 42 -0.63 -1.19 -6.32
N ASN A 43 0.15 -0.16 -6.61
CA ASN A 43 0.81 0.02 -7.89
C ASN A 43 1.82 -1.09 -8.23
N PHE A 44 2.29 -1.86 -7.24
CA PHE A 44 3.20 -2.98 -7.43
C PHE A 44 2.54 -4.37 -7.31
N LEU A 45 1.26 -4.45 -6.93
CA LEU A 45 0.54 -5.73 -6.81
C LEU A 45 -0.05 -6.15 -8.15
N CYS A 46 0.01 -7.46 -8.44
CA CYS A 46 -0.61 -8.08 -9.62
C CYS A 46 -1.18 -9.45 -9.26
N SER A 47 -2.11 -9.95 -10.07
CA SER A 47 -2.73 -11.27 -9.95
C SER A 47 -2.22 -12.28 -10.98
N LYS A 48 -1.04 -12.06 -11.58
CA LYS A 48 -0.45 -12.97 -12.57
C LYS A 48 -0.07 -14.35 -12.03
N PHE A 49 -0.04 -14.51 -10.71
CA PHE A 49 0.20 -15.79 -10.05
C PHE A 49 -1.05 -16.70 -10.05
N LEU A 50 -2.21 -16.17 -10.43
CA LEU A 50 -3.43 -16.96 -10.60
C LEU A 50 -3.32 -17.80 -11.86
N LYS A 51 -3.87 -19.01 -11.76
CA LYS A 51 -3.93 -19.97 -12.85
C LYS A 51 -4.59 -19.41 -14.09
N GLY A 52 -3.87 -19.43 -15.22
CA GLY A 52 -4.38 -19.00 -16.52
C GLY A 52 -4.58 -17.48 -16.67
N VAL A 53 -3.91 -16.67 -15.84
CA VAL A 53 -3.95 -15.19 -15.93
C VAL A 53 -2.72 -14.66 -16.67
N GLU A 54 -2.95 -14.05 -17.84
CA GLU A 54 -1.92 -13.35 -18.60
C GLU A 54 -1.92 -11.84 -18.28
N ARG A 55 -3.12 -11.27 -18.12
CA ARG A 55 -3.38 -9.85 -17.84
C ARG A 55 -3.81 -9.65 -16.39
N GLY A 56 -2.90 -9.90 -15.46
CA GLY A 56 -3.13 -9.73 -14.01
C GLY A 56 -2.83 -8.33 -13.45
N TYR A 57 -2.66 -7.31 -14.29
CA TYR A 57 -2.27 -5.96 -13.85
C TYR A 57 -2.86 -4.86 -14.74
N PRO A 58 -3.27 -3.71 -14.18
CA PRO A 58 -3.39 -3.42 -12.75
C PRO A 58 -4.63 -4.08 -12.13
N LEU A 59 -4.60 -4.29 -10.81
CA LEU A 59 -5.79 -4.73 -10.08
C LEU A 59 -6.79 -3.57 -10.00
N LEU A 60 -8.06 -3.84 -10.29
CA LEU A 60 -9.13 -2.84 -10.20
C LEU A 60 -9.45 -2.61 -8.73
N ILE A 61 -9.13 -1.44 -8.19
CA ILE A 61 -9.35 -1.12 -6.79
C ILE A 61 -10.63 -0.32 -6.58
N THR A 62 -11.38 -0.68 -5.54
CA THR A 62 -12.49 0.13 -5.01
C THR A 62 -12.31 0.24 -3.50
N ALA A 63 -12.72 1.37 -2.93
CA ALA A 63 -12.60 1.63 -1.50
C ALA A 63 -13.96 2.02 -0.93
N SER A 64 -14.36 1.38 0.17
CA SER A 64 -15.54 1.76 0.95
C SER A 64 -15.17 2.66 2.12
N LYS A 65 -13.91 2.60 2.59
CA LYS A 65 -13.37 3.50 3.61
C LYS A 65 -11.93 3.90 3.28
N ILE A 66 -11.68 5.20 3.28
CA ILE A 66 -10.36 5.80 3.03
C ILE A 66 -10.01 6.70 4.22
N GLU A 67 -8.76 6.69 4.64
CA GLU A 67 -8.19 7.63 5.60
C GLU A 67 -7.03 8.39 4.95
N GLN A 68 -6.79 9.62 5.41
CA GLN A 68 -5.71 10.48 4.93
C GLN A 68 -4.68 10.60 6.06
N GLN A 69 -3.44 10.24 5.75
CA GLN A 69 -2.31 10.33 6.65
C GLN A 69 -1.36 11.44 6.19
N GLU A 70 -1.14 12.44 7.04
CA GLU A 70 -0.12 13.45 6.78
C GLU A 70 1.27 12.84 6.88
N THR A 71 2.06 13.01 5.83
CA THR A 71 3.41 12.46 5.72
C THR A 71 4.38 13.56 5.33
N ALA A 72 5.56 13.57 5.96
CA ALA A 72 6.57 14.57 5.66
C ALA A 72 7.03 14.43 4.20
N PHE A 73 6.84 15.50 3.41
CA PHE A 73 7.23 15.51 2.01
C PHE A 73 8.73 15.28 1.85
N ASN A 74 9.09 14.29 1.03
CA ASN A 74 10.47 13.97 0.69
C ASN A 74 10.68 14.00 -0.82
N GLU A 75 11.22 15.10 -1.32
CA GLU A 75 11.48 15.32 -2.75
C GLU A 75 12.43 14.26 -3.35
N VAL A 76 13.48 13.90 -2.62
CA VAL A 76 14.47 12.90 -3.08
C VAL A 76 13.82 11.53 -3.24
N PHE A 77 12.93 11.15 -2.31
CA PHE A 77 12.13 9.94 -2.42
C PHE A 77 11.24 9.98 -3.66
N MET A 78 10.51 11.08 -3.87
CA MET A 78 9.60 11.22 -5.01
C MET A 78 10.33 11.15 -6.35
N LYS A 79 11.46 11.84 -6.49
CA LYS A 79 12.30 11.79 -7.70
C LYS A 79 12.82 10.38 -8.01
N ARG A 80 13.06 9.57 -6.98
CA ARG A 80 13.47 8.16 -7.16
C ARG A 80 12.29 7.21 -7.38
N MET A 81 11.11 7.55 -6.87
CA MET A 81 9.94 6.68 -6.89
C MET A 81 9.13 6.82 -8.17
N ILE A 82 8.88 8.06 -8.62
CA ILE A 82 8.05 8.33 -9.82
C ILE A 82 8.49 7.50 -11.04
N PRO A 83 9.79 7.35 -11.37
CA PRO A 83 10.22 6.51 -12.49
C PRO A 83 9.88 5.01 -12.35
N LYS A 84 9.59 4.54 -11.14
CA LYS A 84 9.23 3.13 -10.86
C LYS A 84 7.72 2.91 -10.84
N ILE A 85 6.94 3.99 -10.73
CA ILE A 85 5.48 3.94 -10.66
C ILE A 85 4.93 3.77 -12.07
N ASN A 86 4.01 2.82 -12.23
CA ASN A 86 3.14 2.79 -13.40
C ASN A 86 2.07 3.86 -13.23
N TYR A 87 2.30 5.03 -13.85
CA TYR A 87 1.40 6.17 -13.72
C TYR A 87 -0.03 5.91 -14.23
N PRO A 88 -0.25 5.27 -15.40
CA PRO A 88 -1.60 4.91 -15.84
C PRO A 88 -2.37 4.06 -14.82
N ALA A 89 -1.70 3.08 -14.19
CA ALA A 89 -2.31 2.25 -13.14
C ALA A 89 -2.62 3.06 -11.88
N LEU A 90 -1.74 3.98 -11.48
CA LEU A 90 -1.99 4.89 -10.35
C LEU A 90 -3.18 5.81 -10.62
N LEU A 91 -3.27 6.38 -11.82
CA LEU A 91 -4.37 7.24 -12.22
C LEU A 91 -5.70 6.47 -12.20
N GLN A 92 -5.73 5.27 -12.76
CA GLN A 92 -6.90 4.40 -12.70
C GLN A 92 -7.30 4.05 -11.26
N ALA A 93 -6.32 3.75 -10.40
CA ALA A 93 -6.57 3.46 -9.00
C ALA A 93 -7.16 4.68 -8.27
N ALA A 94 -6.57 5.85 -8.47
CA ALA A 94 -7.05 7.11 -7.91
C ALA A 94 -8.48 7.42 -8.38
N GLN A 95 -8.83 7.13 -9.63
CA GLN A 95 -10.19 7.27 -10.14
C GLN A 95 -11.15 6.31 -9.45
N GLY A 96 -10.76 5.04 -9.29
CA GLY A 96 -11.56 4.00 -8.63
C GLY A 96 -11.89 4.30 -7.17
N ILE A 97 -11.09 5.14 -6.51
CA ILE A 97 -11.30 5.54 -5.10
C ILE A 97 -11.68 7.02 -4.93
N GLY A 98 -11.95 7.75 -6.03
CA GLY A 98 -12.36 9.16 -5.98
C GLY A 98 -11.26 10.15 -5.54
N GLN A 99 -9.99 9.80 -5.71
CA GLN A 99 -8.81 10.60 -5.35
C GLN A 99 -8.02 11.10 -6.58
N ALA A 100 -8.59 11.03 -7.78
CA ALA A 100 -7.92 11.46 -9.02
C ALA A 100 -7.97 12.96 -9.31
N ASN A 101 -8.53 13.77 -8.41
CA ASN A 101 -8.76 15.19 -8.66
C ASN A 101 -7.45 15.92 -8.99
N ASP A 102 -7.49 16.72 -10.06
CA ASP A 102 -6.37 17.57 -10.50
C ASP A 102 -5.05 16.83 -10.78
N LEU A 103 -5.12 15.54 -11.11
CA LEU A 103 -4.01 14.78 -11.69
C LEU A 103 -4.01 14.95 -13.22
N PRO A 104 -2.85 15.19 -13.84
CA PRO A 104 -2.75 15.22 -15.29
C PRO A 104 -3.00 13.82 -15.89
N LEU A 105 -3.35 13.75 -17.17
CA LEU A 105 -3.51 12.47 -17.86
C LEU A 105 -2.17 11.75 -18.05
N GLU A 106 -1.09 12.51 -18.17
CA GLU A 106 0.28 12.04 -18.32
C GLU A 106 1.21 12.87 -17.45
N ILE A 107 2.32 12.28 -16.98
CA ILE A 107 3.34 13.01 -16.24
C ILE A 107 4.07 13.95 -17.22
N PRO A 108 4.08 15.29 -16.98
CA PRO A 108 4.81 16.24 -17.82
C PRO A 108 6.30 15.94 -17.87
N SER A 109 6.99 16.23 -18.97
CA SER A 109 8.43 15.92 -19.11
C SER A 109 9.33 16.63 -18.08
N ASN A 110 8.90 17.79 -17.57
CA ASN A 110 9.59 18.61 -16.57
C ASN A 110 9.07 18.39 -15.13
N TRP A 111 8.47 17.22 -14.86
CA TRP A 111 7.88 16.89 -13.55
C TRP A 111 8.85 17.01 -12.37
N GLU A 112 10.16 16.86 -12.59
CA GLU A 112 11.18 16.96 -11.55
C GLU A 112 11.31 18.37 -10.95
N GLN A 113 10.87 19.40 -11.67
CA GLN A 113 10.86 20.79 -11.20
C GLN A 113 9.46 21.25 -10.77
N ASP A 114 8.44 20.41 -10.94
CA ASP A 114 7.06 20.71 -10.58
C ASP A 114 6.78 20.28 -9.13
N GLU A 115 7.22 21.09 -8.17
CA GLU A 115 7.00 20.85 -6.74
C GLU A 115 5.51 20.63 -6.38
N PRO A 116 4.54 21.42 -6.92
CA PRO A 116 3.11 21.15 -6.73
C PRO A 116 2.68 19.74 -7.16
N LEU A 117 3.10 19.28 -8.35
CA LEU A 117 2.82 17.92 -8.82
C LEU A 117 3.48 16.87 -7.92
N LEU A 118 4.74 17.07 -7.55
CA LEU A 118 5.47 16.16 -6.65
C LEU A 118 4.76 15.99 -5.31
N LYS A 119 4.24 17.09 -4.73
CA LYS A 119 3.47 17.04 -3.47
C LYS A 119 2.14 16.32 -3.64
N LYS A 120 1.43 16.56 -4.75
CA LYS A 120 0.19 15.83 -5.07
C LYS A 120 0.43 14.33 -5.21
N LEU A 121 1.45 13.93 -5.97
CA LEU A 121 1.81 12.53 -6.15
C LEU A 121 2.29 11.89 -4.84
N HIS A 122 3.03 12.63 -4.01
CA HIS A 122 3.43 12.18 -2.68
C HIS A 122 2.21 11.87 -1.81
N HIS A 123 1.27 12.83 -1.71
CA HIS A 123 0.01 12.64 -0.99
C HIS A 123 -0.73 11.41 -1.49
N LEU A 124 -0.89 11.27 -2.80
CA LEU A 124 -1.60 10.15 -3.39
C LEU A 124 -0.91 8.80 -3.12
N LEU A 125 0.41 8.72 -3.28
CA LEU A 125 1.17 7.48 -3.15
C LEU A 125 1.28 6.99 -1.71
N VAL A 126 1.51 7.89 -0.75
CA VAL A 126 1.85 7.52 0.63
C VAL A 126 0.95 8.12 1.70
N GLY A 127 0.13 9.12 1.37
CA GLY A 127 -0.82 9.75 2.30
C GLY A 127 -2.25 9.21 2.20
N VAL A 128 -2.64 8.62 1.07
CA VAL A 128 -3.97 7.99 0.92
C VAL A 128 -3.91 6.53 1.36
N GLU A 129 -4.72 6.19 2.36
CA GLU A 129 -4.79 4.84 2.94
C GLU A 129 -6.19 4.24 2.73
N ILE A 130 -6.25 3.09 2.06
CA ILE A 130 -7.49 2.32 1.92
C ILE A 130 -7.64 1.47 3.17
N VAL A 131 -8.68 1.73 3.97
CA VAL A 131 -8.96 0.99 5.20
C VAL A 131 -9.87 -0.21 4.92
N GLU A 132 -10.93 0.00 4.15
CA GLU A 132 -11.86 -1.05 3.72
C GLU A 132 -12.07 -0.91 2.20
N GLY A 133 -12.07 -2.05 1.50
CA GLY A 133 -12.25 -2.07 0.05
C GLY A 133 -11.93 -3.43 -0.55
N GLU A 134 -11.72 -3.44 -1.86
CA GLU A 134 -11.33 -4.64 -2.58
C GLU A 134 -10.48 -4.31 -3.81
N MET A 135 -9.66 -5.27 -4.20
CA MET A 135 -8.92 -5.28 -5.45
C MET A 135 -9.39 -6.46 -6.29
N LYS A 136 -9.71 -6.22 -7.56
CA LYS A 136 -10.23 -7.25 -8.46
C LYS A 136 -9.25 -7.53 -9.59
N CYS A 137 -8.97 -8.81 -9.83
CA CYS A 137 -8.25 -9.26 -11.01
C CYS A 137 -9.01 -8.80 -12.27
N PRO A 138 -8.37 -8.07 -13.19
CA PRO A 138 -9.07 -7.53 -14.36
C PRO A 138 -9.45 -8.63 -15.38
N GLU A 139 -8.83 -9.80 -15.31
CA GLU A 139 -9.07 -10.91 -16.25
C GLU A 139 -10.08 -11.94 -15.71
N THR A 140 -9.83 -12.48 -14.51
CA THR A 140 -10.69 -13.53 -13.92
C THR A 140 -11.81 -13.00 -13.07
N GLY A 141 -11.73 -11.72 -12.67
CA GLY A 141 -12.66 -11.13 -11.72
C GLY A 141 -12.49 -11.60 -10.27
N ARG A 142 -11.45 -12.38 -9.96
CA ARG A 142 -11.11 -12.77 -8.58
C ARG A 142 -10.92 -11.54 -7.70
N VAL A 143 -11.61 -11.51 -6.57
CA VAL A 143 -11.61 -10.39 -5.63
C VAL A 143 -10.64 -10.65 -4.48
N PHE A 144 -9.83 -9.67 -4.13
CA PHE A 144 -8.90 -9.64 -3.01
C PHE A 144 -9.37 -8.54 -2.03
N PRO A 145 -10.01 -8.91 -0.90
CA PRO A 145 -10.54 -7.92 0.02
C PRO A 145 -9.43 -7.18 0.77
N ILE A 146 -9.70 -5.93 1.13
CA ILE A 146 -8.88 -5.10 2.02
C ILE A 146 -9.68 -4.87 3.29
N HIS A 147 -9.15 -5.32 4.42
CA HIS A 147 -9.75 -5.15 5.74
C HIS A 147 -8.73 -4.57 6.70
N GLU A 148 -9.14 -3.55 7.47
CA GLU A 148 -8.27 -2.80 8.38
C GLU A 148 -6.97 -2.28 7.72
N GLY A 149 -7.01 -2.04 6.41
CA GLY A 149 -5.86 -1.61 5.62
C GLY A 149 -4.90 -2.73 5.21
N ILE A 150 -5.26 -4.00 5.39
CA ILE A 150 -4.44 -5.14 5.00
C ILE A 150 -5.09 -5.83 3.79
N PRO A 151 -4.43 -5.86 2.62
CA PRO A 151 -4.91 -6.60 1.47
C PRO A 151 -4.72 -8.11 1.68
N ASN A 152 -5.78 -8.90 1.50
CA ASN A 152 -5.69 -10.36 1.51
C ASN A 152 -5.48 -10.90 0.09
N MET A 153 -4.22 -11.20 -0.23
CA MET A 153 -3.81 -11.79 -1.52
C MET A 153 -3.69 -13.32 -1.48
N LEU A 154 -4.18 -13.98 -0.42
CA LEU A 154 -4.13 -15.44 -0.31
C LEU A 154 -5.12 -16.09 -1.29
N VAL A 155 -4.67 -17.21 -1.82
CA VAL A 155 -5.38 -18.01 -2.82
C VAL A 155 -5.27 -19.48 -2.48
N ASN A 156 -6.23 -20.27 -2.95
CA ASN A 156 -6.20 -21.72 -2.75
C ASN A 156 -5.13 -22.37 -3.65
N ALA A 157 -4.68 -23.55 -3.25
CA ALA A 157 -3.63 -24.26 -3.98
C ALA A 157 -4.02 -24.64 -5.42
N ASP A 158 -5.31 -24.77 -5.71
CA ASP A 158 -5.85 -25.03 -7.04
C ASP A 158 -6.01 -23.77 -7.91
N GLU A 159 -5.92 -22.58 -7.31
CA GLU A 159 -6.01 -21.28 -7.99
C GLU A 159 -4.65 -20.75 -8.46
N VAL A 160 -3.55 -21.43 -8.17
CA VAL A 160 -2.18 -21.04 -8.56
C VAL A 160 -1.58 -21.99 -9.59
N ASP A 161 -0.78 -21.44 -10.50
CA ASP A 161 0.04 -22.22 -11.46
C ASP A 161 1.35 -22.73 -10.85
#